data_AF-A0A229TNH9-F1
#
_entry.id   AF-A0A229TNH9-F1
#
_cell.length_a   1.000
_cell.length_b   1.000
_cell.length_c   1.000
_cell.angle_alpha   90.00
_cell.angle_beta   90.00
_cell.angle_gamma   90.00
#
_symmetry.space_group_name_H-M   'P 1'
#
loop_
_entity.id
_entity.type
_entity.pdbx_description
1 polymer ?
#
loop_
_entity_poly.entity_id
_entity_poly.type
_entity_poly.pdbx_seq_one_letter_code
_entity_poly.pdbx_strand_id
1 'polypeptide(L)'
;MTTDTEQALQEWATAATEAQLEAGPTLDDLRGVESVLADAEVVCRGPQLPYVMQAVASGLSDLGGGQASELLQAISAGMRDPDSGWVLTDAIDVLCEHNLLLDRLARDAARVFYNHAETALRDESRVELAHPSLTGLLRLALSKHIPQHRLLSLLSEVTGNEPPEALERLPVVIGLAHDHFGDADLLDVLALLADNRRLGPATRADAIFELGLAHVHIALAQHDGAAARRDLERAFMRFNFVAKHYEARFDARAFAASVEGILAFNDLAEEDAAAAVNRLQKAVELLESSVATLHAWNSGHHDMPWLTARGQALAAWAGLIITLQAAAQHLVQPSWYDAAAALEELMDVYLASRAVRVYPRPCRRARLTCLPHRRSQLRQARGLAPPPGASPSPRPPLRRPPRRNSPA
;
A
#
# COMPACT_ATOMS: atom_id res chain seq x y z
N MET A 1 -13.89 -34.11 5.35
CA MET A 1 -15.16 -34.00 6.08
C MET A 1 -15.27 -32.53 6.42
N THR A 2 -16.34 -31.85 5.98
CA THR A 2 -16.58 -30.45 6.33
C THR A 2 -16.96 -30.36 7.80
N THR A 3 -16.28 -29.50 8.55
CA THR A 3 -16.52 -29.24 9.97
C THR A 3 -17.82 -28.44 10.16
N ASP A 4 -18.34 -28.41 11.38
CA ASP A 4 -19.56 -27.66 11.71
C ASP A 4 -19.32 -26.15 11.53
N THR A 5 -18.14 -25.71 11.94
CA THR A 5 -17.66 -24.33 11.80
C THR A 5 -17.51 -23.91 10.33
N GLU A 6 -16.97 -24.77 9.46
CA GLU A 6 -16.87 -24.47 8.02
C GLU A 6 -18.24 -24.33 7.36
N GLN A 7 -19.19 -25.19 7.74
CA GLN A 7 -20.55 -25.10 7.21
C GLN A 7 -21.22 -23.79 7.67
N ALA A 8 -21.05 -23.42 8.94
CA ALA A 8 -21.56 -22.16 9.49
C ALA A 8 -20.98 -20.94 8.76
N LEU A 9 -19.67 -20.93 8.51
CA LEU A 9 -18.99 -19.86 7.78
C LEU A 9 -19.53 -19.74 6.34
N GLN A 10 -19.77 -20.86 5.67
CA GLN A 10 -20.34 -20.87 4.32
C GLN A 10 -21.79 -20.34 4.31
N GLU A 11 -22.61 -20.75 5.28
CA GLU A 11 -23.98 -20.25 5.46
C GLU A 11 -23.97 -18.73 5.71
N TRP A 12 -23.12 -18.26 6.63
CA TRP A 12 -22.94 -16.83 6.92
C TRP A 12 -22.52 -16.05 5.68
N ALA A 13 -21.50 -16.49 4.95
CA ALA A 13 -20.98 -15.78 3.78
C ALA A 13 -22.04 -15.61 2.68
N THR A 14 -22.97 -16.57 2.54
CA THR A 14 -24.07 -16.48 1.55
C THR A 14 -25.19 -15.53 1.95
N ALA A 15 -25.37 -15.28 3.25
CA ALA A 15 -26.43 -14.43 3.80
C ALA A 15 -25.93 -13.04 4.21
N ALA A 16 -24.62 -12.85 4.33
CA ALA A 16 -23.99 -11.62 4.80
C ALA A 16 -24.20 -10.45 3.83
N THR A 17 -24.49 -9.28 4.39
CA THR A 17 -24.47 -8.01 3.66
C THR A 17 -23.03 -7.58 3.36
N GLU A 18 -22.85 -6.65 2.41
CA GLU A 18 -21.52 -6.08 2.10
C GLU A 18 -20.81 -5.53 3.34
N ALA A 19 -21.55 -4.84 4.23
CA ALA A 19 -21.02 -4.33 5.49
C ALA A 19 -20.61 -5.43 6.49
N GLN A 20 -21.28 -6.60 6.46
CA GLN A 20 -20.90 -7.74 7.29
C GLN A 20 -19.69 -8.47 6.72
N LEU A 21 -19.59 -8.59 5.40
CA LEU A 21 -18.42 -9.14 4.73
C LEU A 21 -17.16 -8.28 4.99
N GLU A 22 -17.31 -6.95 5.05
CA GLU A 22 -16.23 -6.04 5.45
C GLU A 22 -15.85 -6.19 6.94
N ALA A 23 -16.82 -6.44 7.82
CA ALA A 23 -16.58 -6.53 9.27
C ALA A 23 -16.04 -7.91 9.73
N GLY A 24 -16.30 -8.97 8.96
CA GLY A 24 -15.99 -10.34 9.33
C GLY A 24 -17.06 -11.02 10.18
N PRO A 25 -17.00 -12.35 10.34
CA PRO A 25 -17.95 -13.11 11.15
C PRO A 25 -17.67 -12.89 12.64
N THR A 26 -18.70 -13.08 13.47
CA THR A 26 -18.59 -13.18 14.93
C THR A 26 -18.60 -14.65 15.39
N LEU A 27 -18.26 -14.92 16.66
CA LEU A 27 -18.36 -16.28 17.20
C LEU A 27 -19.80 -16.83 17.16
N ASP A 28 -20.80 -15.97 17.31
CA ASP A 28 -22.21 -16.36 17.21
C ASP A 28 -22.60 -16.77 15.79
N ASP A 29 -22.05 -16.09 14.77
CA ASP A 29 -22.22 -16.47 13.36
C ASP A 29 -21.63 -17.86 13.06
N LEU A 30 -20.61 -18.28 13.84
CA LEU A 30 -19.94 -19.57 13.75
C LEU A 30 -20.53 -20.63 14.69
N ARG A 31 -21.83 -20.52 15.04
CA ARG A 31 -22.55 -21.45 15.94
C ARG A 31 -22.04 -21.45 17.38
N GLY A 32 -21.32 -20.41 17.79
CA GLY A 32 -20.86 -20.18 19.14
C GLY A 32 -19.49 -20.77 19.47
N VAL A 33 -18.95 -20.34 20.60
CA VAL A 33 -17.57 -20.64 21.05
C VAL A 33 -17.27 -22.13 21.13
N GLU A 34 -18.21 -22.94 21.62
CA GLU A 34 -18.01 -24.39 21.81
C GLU A 34 -17.87 -25.13 20.48
N SER A 35 -18.61 -24.72 19.43
CA SER A 35 -18.47 -25.31 18.09
C SER A 35 -17.11 -24.97 17.48
N VAL A 36 -16.72 -23.69 17.57
CA VAL A 36 -15.40 -23.23 17.10
C VAL A 36 -14.27 -23.93 17.84
N LEU A 37 -14.37 -24.13 19.16
CA LEU A 37 -13.39 -24.86 19.95
C LEU A 37 -13.25 -26.32 19.51
N ALA A 38 -14.38 -27.02 19.30
CA ALA A 38 -14.38 -28.42 18.88
C ALA A 38 -13.65 -28.62 17.54
N ASP A 39 -13.76 -27.66 16.63
CA ASP A 39 -13.17 -27.71 15.29
C ASP A 39 -11.85 -26.92 15.17
N ALA A 40 -11.39 -26.25 16.23
CA ALA A 40 -10.37 -25.20 16.18
C ALA A 40 -9.06 -25.64 15.52
N GLU A 41 -8.58 -26.85 15.83
CA GLU A 41 -7.32 -27.37 15.29
C GLU A 41 -7.39 -27.57 13.77
N VAL A 42 -8.53 -28.04 13.25
CA VAL A 42 -8.72 -28.30 11.83
C VAL A 42 -8.92 -26.99 11.08
N VAL A 43 -9.81 -26.13 11.58
CA VAL A 43 -10.21 -24.90 10.88
C VAL A 43 -9.10 -23.85 10.90
N CYS A 44 -8.33 -23.74 11.99
CA CYS A 44 -7.21 -22.80 12.05
C CYS A 44 -6.01 -23.21 11.17
N ARG A 45 -5.89 -24.50 10.78
CA ARG A 45 -4.85 -24.92 9.82
C ARG A 45 -5.31 -24.82 8.37
N GLY A 46 -6.60 -24.65 8.13
CA GLY A 46 -7.19 -24.52 6.81
C GLY A 46 -7.20 -23.08 6.26
N PRO A 47 -7.84 -22.87 5.11
CA PRO A 47 -8.02 -21.55 4.50
C PRO A 47 -8.93 -20.62 5.32
N GLN A 48 -9.60 -21.12 6.36
CA GLN A 48 -10.54 -20.36 7.17
C GLN A 48 -9.89 -19.63 8.36
N LEU A 49 -8.57 -19.80 8.57
CA LEU A 49 -7.85 -19.16 9.66
C LEU A 49 -8.15 -17.65 9.84
N PRO A 50 -8.15 -16.81 8.79
CA PRO A 50 -8.38 -15.37 8.96
C PRO A 50 -9.79 -15.06 9.49
N TYR A 51 -10.80 -15.82 9.04
CA TYR A 51 -12.18 -15.66 9.48
C TYR A 51 -12.38 -16.10 10.93
N VAL A 52 -11.74 -17.20 11.35
CA VAL A 52 -11.74 -17.61 12.76
C VAL A 52 -11.04 -16.56 13.61
N MET A 53 -9.91 -16.00 13.15
CA MET A 53 -9.23 -14.92 13.84
C MET A 53 -10.11 -13.67 14.00
N GLN A 54 -10.87 -13.28 12.97
CA GLN A 54 -11.82 -12.16 13.04
C GLN A 54 -12.94 -12.41 14.06
N ALA A 55 -13.52 -13.61 14.05
CA ALA A 55 -14.55 -14.00 15.00
C ALA A 55 -14.02 -13.98 16.45
N VAL A 56 -12.86 -14.60 16.68
CA VAL A 56 -12.20 -14.60 17.99
C VAL A 56 -11.85 -13.19 18.41
N ALA A 57 -11.30 -12.35 17.54
CA ALA A 57 -10.94 -10.98 17.87
C ALA A 57 -12.15 -10.13 18.29
N SER A 58 -13.30 -10.33 17.64
CA SER A 58 -14.55 -9.63 17.94
C SER A 58 -15.13 -10.02 19.30
N GLY A 59 -14.97 -11.27 19.73
CA GLY A 59 -15.48 -11.80 21.00
C GLY A 59 -14.45 -11.94 22.12
N LEU A 60 -13.18 -11.58 21.90
CA LEU A 60 -12.07 -11.95 22.80
C LEU A 60 -12.22 -11.43 24.23
N SER A 61 -12.87 -10.29 24.44
CA SER A 61 -13.12 -9.72 25.77
C SER A 61 -14.12 -10.52 26.59
N ASP A 62 -14.99 -11.26 25.91
CA ASP A 62 -16.17 -11.90 26.50
C ASP A 62 -15.93 -13.41 26.73
N LEU A 63 -14.82 -13.93 26.20
CA LEU A 63 -14.39 -15.31 26.37
C LEU A 63 -13.90 -15.60 27.79
N GLY A 64 -14.24 -16.78 28.31
CA GLY A 64 -13.63 -17.31 29.52
C GLY A 64 -12.12 -17.54 29.31
N GLY A 65 -11.31 -17.38 30.37
CA GLY A 65 -9.85 -17.44 30.26
C GLY A 65 -9.30 -18.76 29.69
N GLY A 66 -9.97 -19.90 29.96
CA GLY A 66 -9.63 -21.20 29.37
C GLY A 66 -9.93 -21.28 27.87
N GLN A 67 -11.15 -20.91 27.47
CA GLN A 67 -11.58 -20.89 26.06
C GLN A 67 -10.71 -19.95 25.23
N ALA A 68 -10.41 -18.75 25.75
CA ALA A 68 -9.52 -17.80 25.09
C ALA A 68 -8.12 -18.38 24.87
N SER A 69 -7.55 -19.05 25.88
CA SER A 69 -6.22 -19.66 25.75
C SER A 69 -6.16 -20.75 24.68
N GLU A 70 -7.20 -21.59 24.61
CA GLU A 70 -7.27 -22.70 23.65
C GLU A 70 -7.42 -22.20 22.22
N LEU A 71 -8.30 -21.23 21.97
CA LEU A 71 -8.46 -20.61 20.65
C LEU A 71 -7.20 -19.88 20.20
N LEU A 72 -6.55 -19.12 21.10
CA LEU A 72 -5.28 -18.44 20.78
C LEU A 72 -4.15 -19.42 20.46
N GLN A 73 -4.13 -20.58 21.12
CA GLN A 73 -3.18 -21.66 20.82
C GLN A 73 -3.46 -22.30 19.46
N ALA A 74 -4.73 -22.54 19.11
CA ALA A 74 -5.12 -23.06 17.81
C ALA A 74 -4.76 -22.08 16.68
N ILE A 75 -5.05 -20.79 16.85
CA ILE A 75 -4.65 -19.72 15.91
C ILE A 75 -3.12 -19.69 15.75
N SER A 76 -2.37 -19.77 16.86
CA SER A 76 -0.90 -19.80 16.82
C SER A 76 -0.35 -21.04 16.09
N ALA A 77 -1.05 -22.18 16.21
CA ALA A 77 -0.71 -23.38 15.45
C ALA A 77 -1.02 -23.22 13.97
N GLY A 78 -2.14 -22.58 13.62
CA GLY A 78 -2.50 -22.23 12.25
C GLY A 78 -1.49 -21.31 11.57
N MET A 79 -1.05 -20.24 12.24
CA MET A 79 0.00 -19.37 11.69
C MET A 79 1.34 -20.09 11.52
N ARG A 80 1.64 -21.10 12.36
CA ARG A 80 2.88 -21.89 12.28
C ARG A 80 2.88 -22.84 11.09
N ASP A 81 1.73 -23.33 10.65
CA ASP A 81 1.60 -24.17 9.47
C ASP A 81 0.35 -23.73 8.68
N PRO A 82 0.44 -22.58 7.98
CA PRO A 82 -0.70 -22.06 7.24
C PRO A 82 -0.95 -22.91 6.00
N ASP A 83 -2.20 -23.01 5.56
CA ASP A 83 -2.56 -23.70 4.31
C ASP A 83 -1.79 -23.12 3.09
N SER A 84 -1.62 -21.79 3.05
CA SER A 84 -0.97 -21.09 1.94
C SER A 84 -0.50 -19.68 2.31
N GLY A 85 0.33 -19.06 1.46
CA GLY A 85 0.88 -17.72 1.73
C GLY A 85 -0.15 -16.59 1.78
N TRP A 86 -1.26 -16.69 1.03
CA TRP A 86 -2.34 -15.70 1.10
C TRP A 86 -3.11 -15.80 2.42
N VAL A 87 -3.35 -17.03 2.93
CA VAL A 87 -3.95 -17.25 4.25
C VAL A 87 -3.11 -16.60 5.35
N LEU A 88 -1.78 -16.71 5.26
CA LEU A 88 -0.88 -16.05 6.20
C LEU A 88 -0.95 -14.51 6.07
N THR A 89 -1.02 -13.98 4.84
CA THR A 89 -1.21 -12.53 4.60
C THR A 89 -2.47 -12.01 5.28
N ASP A 90 -3.61 -12.65 5.02
CA ASP A 90 -4.90 -12.25 5.59
C ASP A 90 -4.91 -12.41 7.12
N ALA A 91 -4.32 -13.49 7.64
CA ALA A 91 -4.16 -13.68 9.09
C ALA A 91 -3.32 -12.57 9.74
N ILE A 92 -2.25 -12.11 9.07
CA ILE A 92 -1.42 -10.99 9.53
C ILE A 92 -2.21 -9.67 9.50
N ASP A 93 -3.03 -9.46 8.46
CA ASP A 93 -3.92 -8.30 8.38
C ASP A 93 -4.88 -8.27 9.57
N VAL A 94 -5.59 -9.37 9.83
CA VAL A 94 -6.50 -9.51 10.98
C VAL A 94 -5.75 -9.31 12.30
N LEU A 95 -4.60 -9.95 12.48
CA LEU A 95 -3.78 -9.79 13.69
C LEU A 95 -3.44 -8.32 13.96
N CYS A 96 -3.06 -7.59 12.91
CA CYS A 96 -2.64 -6.19 13.04
C CYS A 96 -3.81 -5.20 13.14
N GLU A 97 -5.03 -5.57 12.74
CA GLU A 97 -6.23 -4.74 12.85
C GLU A 97 -6.88 -4.81 14.25
N HIS A 98 -6.63 -5.88 15.00
CA HIS A 98 -7.26 -6.12 16.30
C HIS A 98 -6.26 -6.08 17.47
N ASN A 99 -6.20 -4.96 18.20
CA ASN A 99 -5.23 -4.75 19.30
C ASN A 99 -5.23 -5.85 20.37
N LEU A 100 -6.40 -6.31 20.81
CA LEU A 100 -6.46 -7.33 21.86
C LEU A 100 -5.87 -8.66 21.39
N LEU A 101 -6.06 -8.99 20.12
CA LEU A 101 -5.45 -10.17 19.51
C LEU A 101 -3.94 -9.98 19.36
N LEU A 102 -3.53 -8.79 18.88
CA LEU A 102 -2.13 -8.40 18.72
C LEU A 102 -1.36 -8.48 20.05
N ASP A 103 -1.88 -7.88 21.11
CA ASP A 103 -1.27 -7.88 22.45
C ASP A 103 -1.05 -9.30 22.99
N ARG A 104 -1.93 -10.23 22.62
CA ARG A 104 -1.87 -11.64 23.07
C ARG A 104 -0.94 -12.49 22.22
N LEU A 105 -0.89 -12.26 20.91
CA LEU A 105 -0.19 -13.14 19.96
C LEU A 105 1.13 -12.58 19.42
N ALA A 106 1.42 -11.29 19.55
CA ALA A 106 2.53 -10.66 18.83
C ALA A 106 3.90 -11.33 19.03
N ARG A 107 4.19 -11.81 20.24
CA ARG A 107 5.48 -12.50 20.51
C ARG A 107 5.58 -13.85 19.80
N ASP A 108 4.51 -14.63 19.85
CA ASP A 108 4.46 -15.95 19.22
C ASP A 108 4.39 -15.81 17.70
N ALA A 109 3.58 -14.89 17.21
CA ALA A 109 3.50 -14.51 15.80
C ALA A 109 4.87 -14.07 15.26
N ALA A 110 5.59 -13.21 15.98
CA ALA A 110 6.92 -12.79 15.56
C ALA A 110 7.92 -13.96 15.45
N ARG A 111 7.86 -14.92 16.37
CA ARG A 111 8.71 -16.12 16.29
C ARG A 111 8.35 -16.97 15.08
N VAL A 112 7.05 -17.14 14.82
CA VAL A 112 6.55 -17.87 13.65
C VAL A 112 6.98 -17.20 12.36
N PHE A 113 6.77 -15.89 12.22
CA PHE A 113 7.15 -15.14 11.02
C PHE A 113 8.66 -15.12 10.80
N TYR A 114 9.46 -15.01 11.87
CA TYR A 114 10.92 -15.11 11.76
C TYR A 114 11.34 -16.46 11.19
N ASN A 115 10.81 -17.56 11.74
CA ASN A 115 11.14 -18.90 11.27
C ASN A 115 10.72 -19.12 9.81
N HIS A 116 9.52 -18.66 9.43
CA HIS A 116 9.05 -18.74 8.04
C HIS A 116 9.94 -17.95 7.09
N ALA A 117 10.29 -16.70 7.45
CA ALA A 117 11.16 -15.87 6.63
C ALA A 117 12.57 -16.48 6.50
N GLU A 118 13.17 -16.93 7.59
CA GLU A 118 14.50 -17.56 7.58
C GLU A 118 14.51 -18.84 6.73
N THR A 119 13.50 -19.69 6.90
CA THR A 119 13.38 -20.96 6.14
C THR A 119 13.17 -20.68 4.66
N ALA A 120 12.29 -19.74 4.31
CA ALA A 120 11.99 -19.40 2.93
C ALA A 120 13.18 -18.76 2.20
N LEU A 121 14.02 -18.00 2.92
CA LEU A 121 15.23 -17.39 2.35
C LEU A 121 16.39 -18.40 2.21
N ARG A 122 16.50 -19.40 3.09
CA ARG A 122 17.67 -20.32 3.15
C ARG A 122 17.45 -21.68 2.51
N ASP A 123 16.28 -22.30 2.72
CA ASP A 123 16.09 -23.74 2.52
C ASP A 123 15.22 -24.08 1.29
N GLU A 124 14.91 -23.11 0.42
CA GLU A 124 14.05 -23.28 -0.78
C GLU A 124 12.65 -23.85 -0.50
N SER A 125 12.25 -23.97 0.77
CA SER A 125 10.98 -24.56 1.19
C SER A 125 10.02 -23.47 1.65
N ARG A 126 8.73 -23.64 1.31
CA ARG A 126 7.66 -22.69 1.66
C ARG A 126 7.99 -21.24 1.25
N VAL A 127 8.60 -21.05 0.07
CA VAL A 127 9.05 -19.73 -0.44
C VAL A 127 7.91 -18.70 -0.49
N GLU A 128 6.67 -19.17 -0.67
CA GLU A 128 5.45 -18.35 -0.65
C GLU A 128 5.20 -17.66 0.70
N LEU A 129 5.84 -18.09 1.77
CA LEU A 129 5.72 -17.50 3.11
C LEU A 129 6.71 -16.37 3.37
N ALA A 130 7.73 -16.16 2.52
CA ALA A 130 8.75 -15.13 2.72
C ALA A 130 8.13 -13.73 2.83
N HIS A 131 7.37 -13.32 1.80
CA HIS A 131 6.80 -11.98 1.72
C HIS A 131 5.77 -11.70 2.84
N PRO A 132 4.77 -12.57 3.10
CA PRO A 132 3.85 -12.36 4.21
C PRO A 132 4.58 -12.25 5.55
N SER A 133 5.56 -13.12 5.81
CA SER A 133 6.27 -13.17 7.08
C SER A 133 7.13 -11.92 7.33
N LEU A 134 7.87 -11.47 6.31
CA LEU A 134 8.68 -10.25 6.41
C LEU A 134 7.80 -9.00 6.56
N THR A 135 6.66 -8.95 5.88
CA THR A 135 5.66 -7.89 6.05
C THR A 135 5.06 -7.89 7.45
N GLY A 136 4.73 -9.07 7.99
CA GLY A 136 4.26 -9.23 9.37
C GLY A 136 5.30 -8.75 10.38
N LEU A 137 6.56 -9.16 10.24
CA LEU A 137 7.66 -8.69 11.08
C LEU A 137 7.85 -7.18 11.03
N LEU A 138 7.79 -6.58 9.84
CA LEU A 138 7.86 -5.12 9.66
C LEU A 138 6.73 -4.43 10.44
N ARG A 139 5.48 -4.88 10.29
CA ARG A 139 4.33 -4.28 11.00
C ARG A 139 4.41 -4.47 12.51
N LEU A 140 4.88 -5.62 12.99
CA LEU A 140 5.13 -5.86 14.42
C LEU A 140 6.24 -4.95 14.98
N ALA A 141 7.30 -4.69 14.20
CA ALA A 141 8.38 -3.80 14.59
C ALA A 141 7.93 -2.33 14.60
N LEU A 142 7.21 -1.88 13.57
CA LEU A 142 6.65 -0.52 13.49
C LEU A 142 5.65 -0.23 14.61
N SER A 143 4.84 -1.22 15.00
CA SER A 143 3.92 -1.13 16.13
C SER A 143 4.60 -1.29 17.50
N LYS A 144 5.92 -1.52 17.54
CA LYS A 144 6.75 -1.68 18.75
C LYS A 144 6.43 -2.91 19.60
N HIS A 145 5.79 -3.93 19.03
CA HIS A 145 5.57 -5.20 19.72
C HIS A 145 6.82 -6.09 19.73
N ILE A 146 7.74 -5.87 18.79
CA ILE A 146 9.04 -6.53 18.73
C ILE A 146 10.16 -5.53 18.50
N PRO A 147 11.40 -5.86 18.91
CA PRO A 147 12.54 -5.00 18.63
C PRO A 147 12.96 -5.08 17.14
N GLN A 148 13.27 -3.92 16.56
CA GLN A 148 13.59 -3.79 15.13
C GLN A 148 14.81 -4.62 14.67
N HIS A 149 15.79 -4.84 15.55
CA HIS A 149 17.05 -5.53 15.18
C HIS A 149 16.84 -6.94 14.62
N ARG A 150 15.76 -7.63 15.01
CA ARG A 150 15.47 -8.98 14.49
C ARG A 150 15.13 -8.96 13.02
N LEU A 151 14.32 -7.99 12.60
CA LEU A 151 13.99 -7.79 11.19
C LEU A 151 15.22 -7.32 10.42
N LEU A 152 15.93 -6.33 10.96
CA LEU A 152 17.11 -5.76 10.29
C LEU A 152 18.19 -6.83 10.06
N SER A 153 18.45 -7.73 11.02
CA SER A 153 19.37 -8.85 10.84
C SER A 153 19.00 -9.69 9.63
N LEU A 154 17.74 -10.13 9.52
CA LEU A 154 17.27 -10.93 8.38
C LEU A 154 17.43 -10.19 7.05
N LEU A 155 17.06 -8.90 7.00
CA LEU A 155 17.13 -8.12 5.76
C LEU A 155 18.58 -7.82 5.34
N SER A 156 19.48 -7.59 6.30
CA SER A 156 20.91 -7.31 6.05
C SER A 156 21.69 -8.55 5.59
N GLU A 157 21.20 -9.76 5.90
CA GLU A 157 21.84 -11.02 5.50
C GLU A 157 21.51 -11.45 4.06
N VAL A 158 20.62 -10.73 3.37
CA VAL A 158 20.19 -11.05 1.99
C VAL A 158 21.35 -10.85 1.01
N THR A 159 21.68 -11.90 0.28
CA THR A 159 22.81 -11.98 -0.64
C THR A 159 22.43 -11.91 -2.12
N GLY A 160 21.13 -11.98 -2.43
CA GLY A 160 20.58 -12.09 -3.78
C GLY A 160 20.73 -13.48 -4.41
N ASN A 161 21.26 -14.47 -3.69
CA ASN A 161 21.31 -15.86 -4.15
C ASN A 161 20.15 -16.71 -3.61
N GLU A 162 19.27 -16.11 -2.81
CA GLU A 162 18.05 -16.73 -2.31
C GLU A 162 17.07 -17.04 -3.47
N PRO A 163 16.05 -17.86 -3.22
CA PRO A 163 15.06 -18.21 -4.25
C PRO A 163 14.39 -16.94 -4.83
N PRO A 164 14.31 -16.78 -6.17
CA PRO A 164 13.74 -15.58 -6.78
C PRO A 164 12.32 -15.24 -6.31
N GLU A 165 11.52 -16.26 -6.01
CA GLU A 165 10.16 -16.15 -5.47
C GLU A 165 10.16 -15.60 -4.03
N ALA A 166 11.15 -15.97 -3.21
CA ALA A 166 11.29 -15.43 -1.86
C ALA A 166 11.76 -13.97 -1.85
N LEU A 167 12.49 -13.57 -2.89
CA LEU A 167 12.94 -12.19 -3.12
C LEU A 167 11.88 -11.32 -3.80
N GLU A 168 10.75 -11.89 -4.23
CA GLU A 168 9.65 -11.14 -4.84
C GLU A 168 9.09 -10.12 -3.83
N ARG A 169 8.96 -8.86 -4.25
CA ARG A 169 8.50 -7.72 -3.42
C ARG A 169 9.33 -7.41 -2.17
N LEU A 170 10.40 -8.17 -1.89
CA LEU A 170 11.34 -7.90 -0.81
C LEU A 170 11.94 -6.48 -0.87
N PRO A 171 12.28 -5.93 -2.05
CA PRO A 171 12.80 -4.57 -2.11
C PRO A 171 11.90 -3.53 -1.46
N VAL A 172 10.57 -3.66 -1.60
CA VAL A 172 9.60 -2.76 -0.97
C VAL A 172 9.69 -2.84 0.57
N VAL A 173 9.80 -4.05 1.12
CA VAL A 173 9.95 -4.25 2.57
C VAL A 173 11.28 -3.69 3.07
N ILE A 174 12.37 -3.88 2.32
CA ILE A 174 13.69 -3.32 2.66
C ILE A 174 13.65 -1.79 2.62
N GLY A 175 13.06 -1.20 1.57
CA GLY A 175 12.88 0.24 1.47
C GLY A 175 12.11 0.79 2.67
N LEU A 176 11.01 0.13 3.08
CA LEU A 176 10.22 0.49 4.26
C LEU A 176 10.98 0.38 5.56
N ALA A 177 11.73 -0.70 5.74
CA ALA A 177 12.59 -0.86 6.91
C ALA A 177 13.66 0.25 6.97
N HIS A 178 14.30 0.59 5.84
CA HIS A 178 15.26 1.69 5.76
C HIS A 178 14.64 3.01 6.20
N ASP A 179 13.47 3.37 5.66
CA ASP A 179 12.89 4.68 5.95
C ASP A 179 12.38 4.83 7.39
N HIS A 180 12.00 3.73 8.04
CA HIS A 180 11.55 3.75 9.44
C HIS A 180 12.66 3.54 10.46
N PHE A 181 13.74 2.84 10.12
CA PHE A 181 14.80 2.46 11.08
C PHE A 181 16.17 3.07 10.78
N GLY A 182 16.40 3.60 9.58
CA GLY A 182 17.60 4.35 9.19
C GLY A 182 18.87 3.52 9.01
N ASP A 183 18.74 2.22 8.71
CA ASP A 183 19.88 1.31 8.55
C ASP A 183 20.46 1.40 7.14
N ALA A 184 21.67 1.95 7.00
CA ALA A 184 22.31 2.21 5.72
C ALA A 184 22.69 0.93 4.96
N ASP A 185 22.94 -0.18 5.66
CA ASP A 185 23.33 -1.46 5.04
C ASP A 185 22.20 -2.00 4.14
N LEU A 186 20.96 -1.62 4.43
CA LEU A 186 19.80 -1.96 3.59
C LEU A 186 19.86 -1.35 2.18
N LEU A 187 20.54 -0.21 2.01
CA LEU A 187 20.73 0.39 0.69
C LEU A 187 21.72 -0.43 -0.15
N ASP A 188 22.73 -1.03 0.47
CA ASP A 188 23.66 -1.92 -0.19
C ASP A 188 22.96 -3.20 -0.66
N VAL A 189 22.05 -3.75 0.16
CA VAL A 189 21.19 -4.87 -0.23
C VAL A 189 20.30 -4.49 -1.42
N LEU A 190 19.64 -3.33 -1.39
CA LEU A 190 18.83 -2.87 -2.52
C LEU A 190 19.66 -2.68 -3.80
N ALA A 191 20.87 -2.14 -3.69
CA ALA A 191 21.79 -2.00 -4.82
C ALA A 191 22.17 -3.36 -5.39
N LEU A 192 22.48 -4.32 -4.52
CA LEU A 192 22.76 -5.70 -4.91
C LEU A 192 21.58 -6.32 -5.67
N LEU A 193 20.35 -6.17 -5.16
CA LEU A 193 19.15 -6.73 -5.80
C LEU A 193 18.84 -6.04 -7.14
N ALA A 194 19.06 -4.73 -7.24
CA ALA A 194 18.87 -3.96 -8.47
C ALA A 194 19.77 -4.45 -9.62
N ASP A 195 21.02 -4.80 -9.31
CA ASP A 195 22.02 -5.23 -10.29
C ASP A 195 21.99 -6.74 -10.58
N ASN A 196 21.24 -7.52 -9.79
CA ASN A 196 21.18 -8.97 -9.92
C ASN A 196 20.33 -9.44 -11.10
N ARG A 197 21.00 -9.77 -12.20
CA ARG A 197 20.37 -10.23 -13.46
C ARG A 197 19.58 -11.54 -13.34
N ARG A 198 19.78 -12.33 -12.28
CA ARG A 198 19.02 -13.57 -12.05
C ARG A 198 17.58 -13.31 -11.62
N LEU A 199 17.31 -12.16 -11.01
CA LEU A 199 15.99 -11.82 -10.51
C LEU A 199 15.02 -11.45 -11.64
N GLY A 200 13.73 -11.59 -11.40
CA GLY A 200 12.70 -11.13 -12.32
C GLY A 200 12.79 -9.62 -12.58
N PRO A 201 12.33 -9.13 -13.75
CA PRO A 201 12.33 -7.71 -14.07
C PRO A 201 11.55 -6.87 -13.05
N ALA A 202 10.43 -7.39 -12.53
CA ALA A 202 9.63 -6.69 -11.53
C ALA A 202 10.40 -6.44 -10.22
N THR A 203 11.05 -7.47 -9.66
CA THR A 203 11.85 -7.35 -8.44
C THR A 203 12.99 -6.35 -8.59
N ARG A 204 13.72 -6.39 -9.73
CA ARG A 204 14.77 -5.39 -9.98
C ARG A 204 14.20 -3.98 -10.13
N ALA A 205 13.07 -3.84 -10.81
CA ALA A 205 12.40 -2.55 -10.94
C ALA A 205 12.01 -1.98 -9.58
N ASP A 206 11.49 -2.82 -8.67
CA ASP A 206 11.18 -2.43 -7.30
C ASP A 206 12.44 -2.02 -6.53
N ALA A 207 13.54 -2.76 -6.64
CA ALA A 207 14.82 -2.38 -6.00
C ALA A 207 15.35 -1.03 -6.50
N ILE A 208 15.33 -0.80 -7.82
CA ILE A 208 15.77 0.48 -8.41
C ILE A 208 14.84 1.63 -7.96
N PHE A 209 13.53 1.37 -7.90
CA PHE A 209 12.54 2.33 -7.47
C PHE A 209 12.72 2.71 -5.99
N GLU A 210 12.89 1.74 -5.10
CA GLU A 210 13.11 1.98 -3.66
C GLU A 210 14.44 2.70 -3.40
N LEU A 211 15.50 2.40 -4.17
CA LEU A 211 16.72 3.21 -4.15
C LEU A 211 16.46 4.66 -4.58
N GLY A 212 15.57 4.88 -5.56
CA GLY A 212 15.15 6.21 -5.96
C GLY A 212 14.48 6.97 -4.81
N LEU A 213 13.55 6.30 -4.09
CA LEU A 213 12.88 6.86 -2.92
C LEU A 213 13.86 7.16 -1.77
N ALA A 214 14.83 6.28 -1.52
CA ALA A 214 15.86 6.52 -0.52
C ALA A 214 16.68 7.78 -0.84
N HIS A 215 17.03 8.02 -2.11
CA HIS A 215 17.73 9.26 -2.50
C HIS A 215 16.85 10.50 -2.35
N VAL A 216 15.54 10.41 -2.60
CA VAL A 216 14.61 11.52 -2.30
C VAL A 216 14.63 11.83 -0.80
N HIS A 217 14.51 10.82 0.05
CA HIS A 217 14.55 10.99 1.50
C HIS A 217 15.87 11.61 1.97
N ILE A 218 17.01 11.09 1.48
CA ILE A 218 18.34 11.62 1.79
C ILE A 218 18.45 13.08 1.35
N ALA A 219 18.00 13.42 0.14
CA ALA A 219 18.05 14.79 -0.39
C ALA A 219 17.24 15.77 0.46
N LEU A 220 16.03 15.37 0.87
CA LEU A 220 15.15 16.20 1.71
C LEU A 220 15.69 16.40 3.13
N ALA A 221 16.57 15.51 3.60
CA ALA A 221 17.25 15.65 4.89
C ALA A 221 18.56 16.46 4.83
N GLN A 222 19.05 16.83 3.65
CA GLN A 222 20.30 17.58 3.50
C GLN A 222 20.16 19.06 3.90
N HIS A 223 21.23 19.62 4.48
CA HIS A 223 21.37 21.06 4.71
C HIS A 223 22.16 21.78 3.61
N ASP A 224 22.88 21.03 2.76
CA ASP A 224 23.63 21.54 1.62
C ASP A 224 22.80 21.38 0.33
N GLY A 225 22.44 22.49 -0.31
CA GLY A 225 21.67 22.49 -1.56
C GLY A 225 22.38 21.75 -2.71
N ALA A 226 23.71 21.77 -2.77
CA ALA A 226 24.44 21.04 -3.79
C ALA A 226 24.39 19.52 -3.54
N ALA A 227 24.43 19.08 -2.28
CA ALA A 227 24.22 17.69 -1.90
C ALA A 227 22.79 17.24 -2.22
N ALA A 228 21.79 18.03 -1.82
CA ALA A 228 20.39 17.77 -2.13
C ALA A 228 20.16 17.62 -3.65
N ARG A 229 20.72 18.52 -4.47
CA ARG A 229 20.65 18.44 -5.94
C ARG A 229 21.23 17.13 -6.47
N ARG A 230 22.42 16.72 -6.02
CA ARG A 230 23.07 15.47 -6.46
C ARG A 230 22.21 14.24 -6.14
N ASP A 231 21.60 14.18 -4.97
CA ASP A 231 20.76 13.05 -4.59
C ASP A 231 19.40 13.07 -5.33
N LEU A 232 18.82 14.24 -5.60
CA LEU A 232 17.66 14.38 -6.49
C LEU A 232 17.98 13.93 -7.93
N GLU A 233 19.15 14.27 -8.47
CA GLU A 233 19.60 13.79 -9.80
C GLU A 233 19.72 12.27 -9.84
N ARG A 234 20.26 11.65 -8.77
CA ARG A 234 20.32 10.19 -8.63
C ARG A 234 18.93 9.57 -8.57
N ALA A 235 18.02 10.15 -7.79
CA ALA A 235 16.63 9.71 -7.72
C ALA A 235 15.96 9.78 -9.10
N PHE A 236 16.08 10.91 -9.79
CA PHE A 236 15.56 11.10 -11.14
C PHE A 236 16.08 10.05 -12.12
N MET A 237 17.40 9.80 -12.16
CA MET A 237 17.99 8.79 -13.03
C MET A 237 17.38 7.40 -12.80
N ARG A 238 17.17 7.01 -11.54
CA ARG A 238 16.59 5.72 -11.17
C ARG A 238 15.12 5.62 -11.56
N PHE A 239 14.30 6.63 -11.23
CA PHE A 239 12.89 6.64 -11.59
C PHE A 239 12.69 6.66 -13.11
N ASN A 240 13.46 7.48 -13.83
CA ASN A 240 13.40 7.57 -15.28
C ASN A 240 13.86 6.25 -15.94
N PHE A 241 14.87 5.59 -15.38
CA PHE A 241 15.26 4.25 -15.83
C PHE A 241 14.10 3.26 -15.71
N VAL A 242 13.44 3.22 -14.53
CA VAL A 242 12.31 2.33 -14.28
C VAL A 242 11.14 2.64 -15.21
N ALA A 243 10.75 3.91 -15.31
CA ALA A 243 9.66 4.40 -16.13
C ALA A 243 9.78 4.07 -17.63
N LYS A 244 11.03 3.99 -18.14
CA LYS A 244 11.35 3.71 -19.55
C LYS A 244 11.46 2.22 -19.87
N HIS A 245 12.00 1.42 -18.95
CA HIS A 245 12.36 0.02 -19.23
C HIS A 245 11.35 -0.99 -18.69
N TYR A 246 10.42 -0.57 -17.84
CA TYR A 246 9.41 -1.44 -17.26
C TYR A 246 8.00 -0.91 -17.53
N GLU A 247 7.10 -1.82 -17.91
CA GLU A 247 5.71 -1.49 -18.23
C GLU A 247 4.91 -1.12 -16.97
N ALA A 248 3.86 -0.32 -17.14
CA ALA A 248 2.90 0.05 -16.08
C ALA A 248 3.48 0.69 -14.80
N ARG A 249 4.73 1.20 -14.84
CA ARG A 249 5.37 1.95 -13.73
C ARG A 249 4.98 3.42 -13.71
N PHE A 250 3.69 3.69 -13.53
CA PHE A 250 3.14 5.06 -13.45
C PHE A 250 3.60 5.80 -12.19
N ASP A 251 3.86 5.06 -11.11
CA ASP A 251 4.53 5.50 -9.90
C ASP A 251 5.90 6.12 -10.19
N ALA A 252 6.78 5.39 -10.89
CA ALA A 252 8.11 5.87 -11.26
C ALA A 252 8.05 7.07 -12.21
N ARG A 253 7.07 7.12 -13.11
CA ARG A 253 6.86 8.28 -13.99
C ARG A 253 6.46 9.52 -13.21
N ALA A 254 5.54 9.39 -12.26
CA ALA A 254 5.12 10.50 -11.40
C ALA A 254 6.31 11.03 -10.57
N PHE A 255 7.07 10.15 -9.92
CA PHE A 255 8.26 10.56 -9.16
C PHE A 255 9.38 11.14 -10.03
N ALA A 256 9.62 10.59 -11.24
CA ALA A 256 10.59 11.18 -12.16
C ALA A 256 10.17 12.61 -12.58
N ALA A 257 8.89 12.79 -12.90
CA ALA A 257 8.35 14.08 -13.31
C ALA A 257 8.36 15.12 -12.18
N SER A 258 8.05 14.73 -10.94
CA SER A 258 8.13 15.65 -9.80
C SER A 258 9.55 16.10 -9.52
N VAL A 259 10.51 15.16 -9.49
CA VAL A 259 11.93 15.47 -9.26
C VAL A 259 12.48 16.33 -10.39
N GLU A 260 12.14 16.05 -11.64
CA GLU A 260 12.52 16.88 -12.79
C GLU A 260 11.97 18.30 -12.69
N GLY A 261 10.71 18.46 -12.26
CA GLY A 261 10.11 19.76 -12.02
C GLY A 261 10.90 20.56 -10.97
N ILE A 262 11.31 19.91 -9.87
CA ILE A 262 12.11 20.54 -8.81
C ILE A 262 13.53 20.89 -9.30
N LEU A 263 14.19 20.00 -10.05
CA LEU A 263 15.51 20.26 -10.61
C LEU A 263 15.48 21.45 -11.59
N ALA A 264 14.41 21.59 -12.38
CA ALA A 264 14.25 22.72 -13.29
C ALA A 264 14.22 24.08 -12.58
N PHE A 265 13.79 24.15 -11.30
CA PHE A 265 13.93 25.39 -10.51
C PHE A 265 15.37 25.70 -10.16
N ASN A 266 16.15 24.69 -9.76
CA ASN A 266 17.54 24.87 -9.36
C ASN A 266 18.41 25.32 -10.54
N ASP A 267 18.07 24.88 -11.75
CA ASP A 267 18.81 25.20 -12.97
C ASP A 267 18.51 26.62 -13.51
N LEU A 268 17.52 27.36 -12.96
CA LEU A 268 17.19 28.73 -13.38
C LEU A 268 18.35 29.73 -13.24
N ALA A 269 19.27 29.46 -12.33
CA ALA A 269 20.45 30.29 -12.14
C ALA A 269 21.53 30.05 -13.22
N GLU A 270 21.48 28.89 -13.90
CA GLU A 270 22.51 28.39 -14.81
C GLU A 270 22.03 28.35 -16.28
N GLU A 271 20.72 28.20 -16.52
CA GLU A 271 20.10 28.05 -17.84
C GLU A 271 19.28 29.28 -18.31
N ASP A 272 18.92 29.31 -19.60
CA ASP A 272 17.93 30.25 -20.13
C ASP A 272 16.58 30.03 -19.45
N ALA A 273 16.02 31.09 -18.85
CA ALA A 273 14.73 31.06 -18.16
C ALA A 273 13.61 30.47 -19.04
N ALA A 274 13.63 30.72 -20.35
CA ALA A 274 12.62 30.15 -21.25
C ALA A 274 12.74 28.62 -21.39
N ALA A 275 13.95 28.07 -21.34
CA ALA A 275 14.20 26.63 -21.37
C ALA A 275 13.76 25.96 -20.06
N ALA A 276 14.09 26.56 -18.92
CA ALA A 276 13.68 26.08 -17.61
C ALA A 276 12.15 26.07 -17.43
N VAL A 277 11.45 27.13 -17.88
CA VAL A 277 9.97 27.18 -17.90
C VAL A 277 9.39 26.03 -18.73
N ASN A 278 9.91 25.81 -19.93
CA ASN A 278 9.42 24.74 -20.82
C ASN A 278 9.65 23.35 -20.21
N ARG A 279 10.82 23.13 -19.61
CA ARG A 279 11.17 21.89 -18.91
C ARG A 279 10.20 21.62 -17.74
N LEU A 280 9.93 22.63 -16.93
CA LEU A 280 8.98 22.55 -15.82
C LEU A 280 7.54 22.29 -16.31
N GLN A 281 7.07 22.99 -17.34
CA GLN A 281 5.74 22.76 -17.92
C GLN A 281 5.55 21.32 -18.40
N LYS A 282 6.54 20.78 -19.12
CA LYS A 282 6.54 19.37 -19.55
C LYS A 282 6.54 18.40 -18.38
N ALA A 283 7.31 18.69 -17.33
CA ALA A 283 7.35 17.88 -16.12
C ALA A 283 5.98 17.85 -15.44
N VAL A 284 5.31 18.99 -15.32
CA VAL A 284 3.95 19.09 -14.77
C VAL A 284 2.93 18.30 -15.61
N GLU A 285 2.90 18.47 -16.93
CA GLU A 285 1.98 17.73 -17.81
C GLU A 285 2.18 16.20 -17.70
N LEU A 286 3.45 15.77 -17.62
CA LEU A 286 3.79 14.37 -17.42
C LEU A 286 3.36 13.88 -16.02
N LEU A 287 3.54 14.69 -14.98
CA LEU A 287 3.13 14.38 -13.63
C LEU A 287 1.61 14.19 -13.54
N GLU A 288 0.84 15.15 -14.06
CA GLU A 288 -0.63 15.10 -14.07
C GLU A 288 -1.17 13.83 -14.76
N SER A 289 -0.69 13.55 -15.98
CA SER A 289 -1.11 12.38 -16.74
C SER A 289 -0.70 11.07 -16.08
N SER A 290 0.49 11.02 -15.46
CA SER A 290 0.98 9.85 -14.73
C SER A 290 0.17 9.58 -13.46
N VAL A 291 -0.11 10.60 -12.65
CA VAL A 291 -0.92 10.48 -11.42
C VAL A 291 -2.36 10.08 -11.75
N ALA A 292 -2.96 10.65 -12.81
CA ALA A 292 -4.30 10.27 -13.24
C ALA A 292 -4.36 8.80 -13.66
N THR A 293 -3.35 8.31 -14.40
CA THR A 293 -3.27 6.92 -14.84
C THR A 293 -3.00 5.98 -13.65
N LEU A 294 -2.08 6.36 -12.75
CA LEU A 294 -1.81 5.62 -11.51
C LEU A 294 -3.07 5.46 -10.67
N HIS A 295 -3.85 6.53 -10.51
CA HIS A 295 -5.10 6.48 -9.76
C HIS A 295 -6.14 5.56 -10.41
N ALA A 296 -6.30 5.63 -11.73
CA ALA A 296 -7.19 4.74 -12.47
C ALA A 296 -6.76 3.26 -12.34
N TRP A 297 -5.45 3.00 -12.42
CA TRP A 297 -4.88 1.65 -12.28
C TRP A 297 -5.11 1.07 -10.88
N ASN A 298 -4.83 1.85 -9.83
CA ASN A 298 -4.98 1.45 -8.44
C ASN A 298 -6.44 1.31 -8.00
N SER A 299 -7.38 1.91 -8.73
CA SER A 299 -8.82 1.74 -8.47
C SER A 299 -9.36 0.38 -8.89
N GLY A 300 -8.62 -0.36 -9.74
CA GLY A 300 -9.02 -1.68 -10.25
C GLY A 300 -8.24 -2.87 -9.68
N HIS A 301 -7.21 -2.65 -8.87
CA HIS A 301 -6.31 -3.72 -8.38
C HIS A 301 -6.21 -3.74 -6.85
N HIS A 302 -6.04 -4.94 -6.29
CA HIS A 302 -5.77 -5.17 -4.88
C HIS A 302 -4.29 -4.87 -4.61
N ASP A 303 -3.97 -3.59 -4.41
CA ASP A 303 -2.64 -3.17 -3.94
C ASP A 303 -2.53 -3.30 -2.41
N MET A 304 -1.30 -3.42 -1.88
CA MET A 304 -0.99 -3.64 -0.45
C MET A 304 -1.82 -2.70 0.46
N PRO A 305 -2.93 -3.18 1.05
CA PRO A 305 -3.93 -2.31 1.67
C PRO A 305 -3.39 -1.63 2.94
N TRP A 306 -2.34 -2.20 3.53
CA TRP A 306 -1.63 -1.67 4.68
C TRP A 306 -0.59 -0.59 4.34
N LEU A 307 -0.12 -0.48 3.10
CA LEU A 307 1.01 0.40 2.73
C LEU A 307 0.61 1.85 2.39
N THR A 308 -0.67 2.12 2.09
CA THR A 308 -1.05 3.46 1.64
C THR A 308 -2.40 3.88 2.19
N ALA A 309 -2.45 5.04 2.84
CA ALA A 309 -3.67 5.81 2.94
C ALA A 309 -4.00 6.41 1.57
N ARG A 310 -4.58 5.61 0.66
CA ARG A 310 -4.77 5.93 -0.78
C ARG A 310 -5.30 7.34 -1.06
N GLY A 311 -6.20 7.86 -0.21
CA GLY A 311 -6.72 9.24 -0.31
C GLY A 311 -5.72 10.33 0.07
N GLN A 312 -4.84 10.08 1.05
CA GLN A 312 -3.79 11.03 1.46
C GLN A 312 -2.73 11.16 0.38
N ALA A 313 -2.29 10.03 -0.21
CA ALA A 313 -1.33 10.05 -1.32
C ALA A 313 -1.87 10.84 -2.52
N LEU A 314 -3.13 10.62 -2.90
CA LEU A 314 -3.76 11.37 -4.00
C LEU A 314 -3.84 12.88 -3.71
N ALA A 315 -4.20 13.26 -2.48
CA ALA A 315 -4.28 14.66 -2.07
C ALA A 315 -2.91 15.34 -2.12
N ALA A 316 -1.85 14.67 -1.62
CA ALA A 316 -0.48 15.17 -1.67
C ALA A 316 0.00 15.34 -3.12
N TRP A 317 -0.28 14.37 -4.00
CA TRP A 317 0.04 14.51 -5.43
C TRP A 317 -0.65 15.72 -6.08
N ALA A 318 -1.92 15.95 -5.74
CA ALA A 318 -2.66 17.11 -6.25
C ALA A 318 -2.08 18.44 -5.73
N GLY A 319 -1.69 18.50 -4.45
CA GLY A 319 -1.00 19.67 -3.87
C GLY A 319 0.28 20.01 -4.63
N LEU A 320 1.14 19.01 -4.84
CA LEU A 320 2.38 19.16 -5.60
C LEU A 320 2.16 19.64 -7.03
N ILE A 321 1.17 19.07 -7.74
CA ILE A 321 0.82 19.50 -9.11
C ILE A 321 0.44 20.98 -9.14
N ILE A 322 -0.44 21.42 -8.23
CA ILE A 322 -0.90 22.81 -8.16
C ILE A 322 0.27 23.76 -7.88
N THR A 323 1.15 23.39 -6.95
CA THR A 323 2.33 24.18 -6.60
C THR A 323 3.28 24.32 -7.79
N LEU A 324 3.61 23.22 -8.47
CA LEU A 324 4.48 23.26 -9.65
C LEU A 324 3.84 24.04 -10.82
N GLN A 325 2.52 23.97 -11.00
CA GLN A 325 1.79 24.76 -12.00
C GLN A 325 1.84 26.26 -11.72
N ALA A 326 1.55 26.66 -10.49
CA ALA A 326 1.63 28.06 -10.08
C ALA A 326 3.05 28.59 -10.28
N ALA A 327 4.03 27.81 -9.85
CA ALA A 327 5.43 28.16 -9.97
C ALA A 327 5.89 28.27 -11.44
N ALA A 328 5.40 27.42 -12.35
CA ALA A 328 5.65 27.54 -13.79
C ALA A 328 5.10 28.84 -14.41
N GLN A 329 4.03 29.40 -13.86
CA GLN A 329 3.44 30.67 -14.31
C GLN A 329 4.20 31.88 -13.77
N HIS A 330 4.88 31.74 -12.64
CA HIS A 330 5.55 32.83 -11.92
C HIS A 330 7.09 32.74 -11.96
N LEU A 331 7.66 31.76 -12.66
CA LEU A 331 9.10 31.46 -12.70
C LEU A 331 10.02 32.63 -13.09
N VAL A 332 9.53 33.56 -13.91
CA VAL A 332 10.27 34.76 -14.36
C VAL A 332 10.28 35.86 -13.28
N GLN A 333 9.42 35.74 -12.27
CA GLN A 333 9.39 36.61 -11.11
C GLN A 333 10.35 36.04 -10.04
N PRO A 334 11.10 36.88 -9.31
CA PRO A 334 12.03 36.40 -8.29
C PRO A 334 11.27 35.92 -7.03
N SER A 335 10.64 34.74 -7.09
CA SER A 335 9.98 34.07 -5.97
C SER A 335 10.69 32.76 -5.63
N TRP A 336 11.77 32.86 -4.84
CA TRP A 336 12.42 31.73 -4.18
C TRP A 336 11.47 30.89 -3.30
N TYR A 337 10.31 31.44 -2.96
CA TYR A 337 9.25 30.80 -2.17
C TYR A 337 8.65 29.57 -2.87
N ASP A 338 8.61 29.56 -4.20
CA ASP A 338 7.90 28.52 -4.95
C ASP A 338 8.67 27.18 -5.02
N ALA A 339 10.01 27.24 -4.99
CA ALA A 339 10.85 26.04 -4.98
C ALA A 339 10.83 25.34 -3.60
N ALA A 340 10.84 26.12 -2.51
CA ALA A 340 10.72 25.57 -1.16
C ALA A 340 9.35 24.90 -0.95
N ALA A 341 8.27 25.54 -1.39
CA ALA A 341 6.93 24.96 -1.35
C ALA A 341 6.84 23.65 -2.16
N ALA A 342 7.46 23.57 -3.34
CA ALA A 342 7.49 22.35 -4.13
C ALA A 342 8.26 21.19 -3.44
N LEU A 343 9.34 21.50 -2.71
CA LEU A 343 10.06 20.50 -1.91
C LEU A 343 9.23 20.02 -0.70
N GLU A 344 8.51 20.91 -0.04
CA GLU A 344 7.58 20.56 1.05
C GLU A 344 6.45 19.65 0.56
N GLU A 345 5.84 19.99 -0.59
CA GLU A 345 4.79 19.15 -1.20
C GLU A 345 5.33 17.79 -1.69
N LEU A 346 6.59 17.74 -2.18
CA LEU A 346 7.24 16.46 -2.48
C LEU A 346 7.47 15.63 -1.21
N MET A 347 7.83 16.25 -0.10
CA MET A 347 7.92 15.58 1.20
C MET A 347 6.56 15.01 1.59
N ASP A 348 5.47 15.76 1.44
CA ASP A 348 4.12 15.27 1.75
C ASP A 348 3.71 14.09 0.87
N VAL A 349 4.04 14.13 -0.42
CA VAL A 349 3.86 12.99 -1.35
C VAL A 349 4.64 11.78 -0.88
N TYR A 350 5.91 11.97 -0.56
CA TYR A 350 6.78 10.92 -0.06
C TYR A 350 6.21 10.32 1.23
N LEU A 351 5.94 11.13 2.25
CA LEU A 351 5.37 10.68 3.52
C LEU A 351 4.04 9.94 3.34
N ALA A 352 3.16 10.43 2.48
CA ALA A 352 1.89 9.78 2.19
C ALA A 352 2.06 8.43 1.45
N SER A 353 3.08 8.31 0.60
CA SER A 353 3.43 7.06 -0.09
C SER A 353 4.09 6.01 0.83
N ARG A 354 4.72 6.46 1.92
CA ARG A 354 5.37 5.62 2.92
C ARG A 354 4.53 5.40 4.18
N ALA A 355 3.28 5.88 4.19
CA ALA A 355 2.40 5.82 5.35
C ALA A 355 1.83 4.41 5.57
N VAL A 356 2.46 3.65 6.47
CA VAL A 356 1.96 2.34 6.90
C VAL A 356 0.78 2.49 7.85
N ARG A 357 -0.34 1.84 7.51
CA ARG A 357 -1.51 1.73 8.38
C ARG A 357 -1.21 0.76 9.54
N VAL A 358 -1.05 1.34 10.73
CA VAL A 358 -0.98 0.61 12.00
C VAL A 358 -2.24 1.00 12.80
N TYR A 359 -3.37 0.33 12.56
CA TYR A 359 -4.66 0.63 13.23
C TYR A 359 -4.92 -0.29 14.45
N PRO A 360 -5.38 0.25 15.60
CA PRO A 360 -4.88 1.51 16.14
C PRO A 360 -4.67 1.49 17.67
N ARG A 361 -3.67 2.26 18.11
CA ARG A 361 -3.52 2.74 19.50
C ARG A 361 -4.86 3.21 20.13
N PRO A 362 -5.01 3.08 21.46
CA PRO A 362 -6.24 3.44 22.15
C PRO A 362 -6.58 4.93 21.99
N CYS A 363 -7.83 5.19 21.59
CA CYS A 363 -8.45 6.50 21.64
C CYS A 363 -8.35 7.12 23.06
N ARG A 364 -7.50 8.14 23.23
CA ARG A 364 -7.70 9.19 24.23
C ARG A 364 -7.67 10.55 23.54
N ARG A 365 -8.88 11.05 23.25
CA ARG A 365 -9.25 12.45 22.99
C ARG A 365 -8.22 13.31 22.24
N ALA A 366 -8.44 13.49 20.94
CA ALA A 366 -8.26 14.79 20.31
C ALA A 366 -9.36 14.98 19.26
N ARG A 367 -10.22 15.98 19.50
CA ARG A 367 -11.16 16.51 18.54
C ARG A 367 -10.39 17.12 17.38
N LEU A 368 -10.88 16.92 16.16
CA LEU A 368 -10.94 17.84 15.00
C LEU A 368 -11.27 16.94 13.79
N THR A 369 -12.56 16.70 13.54
CA THR A 369 -13.28 17.28 12.38
C THR A 369 -12.59 17.05 11.04
N CYS A 370 -13.12 16.11 10.24
CA CYS A 370 -13.51 16.30 8.83
C CYS A 370 -13.91 14.97 8.15
N LEU A 371 -15.19 14.62 8.23
CA LEU A 371 -15.96 13.97 7.16
C LEU A 371 -16.96 15.05 6.73
N PRO A 372 -17.10 15.38 5.42
CA PRO A 372 -17.96 14.56 4.57
C PRO A 372 -17.66 14.62 3.05
N HIS A 373 -17.38 13.50 2.37
CA HIS A 373 -17.65 13.38 0.93
C HIS A 373 -17.79 11.92 0.45
N ARG A 374 -18.91 11.28 0.79
CA ARG A 374 -19.41 10.06 0.14
C ARG A 374 -20.93 10.11 0.01
N ARG A 375 -21.44 11.10 -0.74
CA ARG A 375 -22.90 11.26 -0.97
C ARG A 375 -23.33 11.57 -2.40
N SER A 376 -22.43 11.55 -3.40
CA SER A 376 -22.76 11.96 -4.78
C SER A 376 -22.85 10.84 -5.82
N GLN A 377 -22.55 9.57 -5.51
CA GLN A 377 -22.57 8.50 -6.53
C GLN A 377 -23.63 7.39 -6.30
N LEU A 378 -24.49 7.51 -5.29
CA LEU A 378 -25.63 6.60 -5.04
C LEU A 378 -27.01 7.29 -5.14
N ARG A 379 -27.12 8.35 -5.95
CA ARG A 379 -28.41 8.97 -6.34
C ARG A 379 -28.85 8.72 -7.79
N GLN A 380 -28.10 7.93 -8.57
CA GLN A 380 -28.47 7.58 -9.95
C GLN A 380 -28.86 6.11 -10.18
N ALA A 381 -28.99 5.30 -9.11
CA ALA A 381 -29.41 3.90 -9.23
C ALA A 381 -30.52 3.50 -8.23
N ARG A 382 -31.45 4.41 -7.92
CA ARG A 382 -32.74 4.06 -7.29
C ARG A 382 -33.87 4.75 -8.05
N GLY A 383 -34.61 3.95 -8.81
CA GLY A 383 -35.83 4.37 -9.49
C GLY A 383 -36.85 4.91 -8.49
N LEU A 384 -37.10 6.22 -8.58
CA LEU A 384 -38.32 6.83 -8.08
C LEU A 384 -39.28 6.94 -9.26
N ALA A 385 -40.34 6.13 -9.23
CA ALA A 385 -41.48 6.30 -10.11
C ALA A 385 -42.09 7.70 -9.92
N PRO A 386 -42.48 8.40 -11.00
CA PRO A 386 -43.19 9.67 -10.89
C PRO A 386 -44.62 9.47 -10.37
N PRO A 387 -45.20 10.46 -9.66
CA PRO A 387 -46.58 10.39 -9.21
C PRO A 387 -47.57 10.37 -10.39
N PRO A 388 -48.75 9.74 -10.23
CA PRO A 388 -49.73 9.65 -11.30
C PRO A 388 -50.42 11.01 -11.50
N GLY A 389 -50.45 11.50 -12.75
CA GLY A 389 -51.26 12.65 -13.14
C GLY A 389 -50.49 13.82 -13.73
N ALA A 390 -49.91 13.63 -14.91
CA ALA A 390 -49.63 14.74 -15.83
C ALA A 390 -49.67 14.22 -17.26
N SER A 391 -50.73 14.56 -18.00
CA SER A 391 -50.90 14.22 -19.41
C SER A 391 -49.78 14.85 -20.28
N PRO A 392 -49.27 14.14 -21.29
CA PRO A 392 -48.18 14.65 -22.13
C PRO A 392 -48.70 15.60 -23.23
N SER A 393 -48.10 16.78 -23.35
CA SER A 393 -48.22 17.63 -24.55
C SER A 393 -47.31 17.10 -25.68
N PRO A 394 -47.72 17.20 -26.95
CA PRO A 394 -47.01 16.56 -28.07
C PRO A 394 -45.74 17.32 -28.46
N ARG A 395 -44.64 16.59 -28.67
CA ARG A 395 -43.39 17.09 -29.26
C ARG A 395 -43.47 17.12 -30.80
N PRO A 396 -42.84 18.10 -31.47
CA PRO A 396 -42.79 18.21 -32.93
C PRO A 396 -41.78 17.23 -33.57
N PRO A 397 -41.92 16.91 -34.88
CA PRO A 397 -41.09 15.90 -35.55
C PRO A 397 -39.66 16.38 -35.85
N LEU A 398 -38.69 15.49 -35.61
CA LEU A 398 -37.27 15.67 -35.89
C LEU A 398 -36.96 15.49 -37.39
N ARG A 399 -36.32 16.51 -37.99
CA ARG A 399 -35.71 16.45 -39.33
C ARG A 399 -34.47 15.53 -39.32
N ARG A 400 -34.36 14.63 -40.29
CA ARG A 400 -33.16 13.82 -40.56
C ARG A 400 -32.09 14.63 -41.33
N PRO A 401 -30.79 14.49 -41.01
CA PRO A 401 -29.71 15.00 -41.85
C PRO A 401 -29.33 14.01 -42.97
N PRO A 402 -28.73 14.49 -44.09
CA PRO A 402 -28.45 13.69 -45.28
C PRO A 402 -27.16 12.85 -45.17
N ARG A 403 -27.19 11.67 -45.80
CA ARG A 403 -26.05 10.76 -45.99
C ARG A 403 -25.01 11.38 -46.92
N ARG A 404 -23.73 11.37 -46.53
CA ARG A 404 -22.59 11.63 -47.42
C ARG A 404 -22.17 10.34 -48.12
N ASN A 405 -22.06 10.43 -49.45
CA ASN A 405 -21.47 9.42 -50.32
C ASN A 405 -19.95 9.44 -50.21
N SER A 406 -19.33 8.25 -50.25
CA SER A 406 -17.88 8.08 -50.47
C SER A 406 -17.61 7.96 -51.97
N PRO A 407 -16.52 8.54 -52.51
CA PRO A 407 -16.00 8.16 -53.80
C PRO A 407 -14.82 7.18 -53.67
N ALA A 408 -14.61 6.47 -54.79
CA ALA A 408 -13.70 5.35 -55.04
C ALA A 408 -12.21 5.69 -54.98
#